data_AF-A0A1I9YCS3-F1
#
_entry.id   AF-A0A1I9YCS3-F1
#
_cell.length_a   1.000
_cell.length_b   1.000
_cell.length_c   1.000
_cell.angle_alpha   90.00
_cell.angle_beta   90.00
_cell.angle_gamma   90.00
#
_symmetry.space_group_name_H-M   'P 1'
#
loop_
_entity.id
_entity.type
_entity.pdbx_description
1 polymer ?
#
loop_
_entity_poly.entity_id
_entity_poly.type
_entity_poly.pdbx_seq_one_letter_code
_entity_poly.pdbx_strand_id
1 'polypeptide(L)'
;MNVSDLTGVALDYWVARSLHDFVREIYFTDSGETVAIRGNDRGRPWDGRFTPSESWEAAAVVLERAMRLDVREQSDKGAVCIAEFRDGHRAAEGQGDSLRIALLRAFIGSHFGDTVDGVLFERQTLTGMRAETISEQTVGGVVEDLPHPDGQIGDIQSPPR
;
A
#
# COMPACT_ATOMS: atom_id res chain seq x y z
N MET A 1 -2.40 -15.90 -5.63
CA MET A 1 -3.72 -15.83 -4.97
C MET A 1 -4.74 -15.39 -6.01
N ASN A 2 -5.95 -15.94 -6.03
CA ASN A 2 -6.99 -15.45 -6.96
C ASN A 2 -7.55 -14.12 -6.46
N VAL A 3 -7.85 -13.21 -7.38
CA VAL A 3 -8.46 -11.91 -7.05
C VAL A 3 -9.86 -12.09 -6.43
N SER A 4 -10.60 -13.13 -6.85
CA SER A 4 -11.90 -13.51 -6.27
C SER A 4 -11.85 -13.86 -4.79
N ASP A 5 -10.68 -14.26 -4.28
CA ASP A 5 -10.51 -14.75 -2.92
C ASP A 5 -9.93 -13.69 -1.98
N LEU A 6 -9.52 -12.53 -2.53
CA LEU A 6 -8.92 -11.44 -1.75
C LEU A 6 -9.93 -10.84 -0.79
N THR A 7 -9.54 -10.71 0.48
CA THR A 7 -10.35 -10.11 1.54
C THR A 7 -9.46 -9.33 2.52
N GLY A 8 -10.08 -8.45 3.31
CA GLY A 8 -9.43 -7.64 4.35
C GLY A 8 -8.14 -6.96 3.87
N VAL A 9 -7.08 -7.07 4.67
CA VAL A 9 -5.77 -6.44 4.41
C VAL A 9 -5.18 -6.80 3.05
N ALA A 10 -5.39 -8.04 2.56
CA ALA A 10 -4.86 -8.45 1.27
C ALA A 10 -5.61 -7.76 0.12
N LEU A 11 -6.92 -7.58 0.24
CA LEU A 11 -7.70 -6.80 -0.72
C LEU A 11 -7.25 -5.34 -0.72
N ASP A 12 -7.13 -4.73 0.46
CA ASP A 12 -6.72 -3.34 0.61
C ASP A 12 -5.32 -3.08 0.04
N TYR A 13 -4.38 -4.00 0.28
CA TYR A 13 -3.03 -3.94 -0.26
C TYR A 13 -3.03 -3.94 -1.78
N TRP A 14 -3.76 -4.85 -2.41
CA TRP A 14 -3.80 -4.96 -3.87
C TRP A 14 -4.56 -3.80 -4.53
N VAL A 15 -5.54 -3.21 -3.84
CA VAL A 15 -6.14 -1.94 -4.29
C VAL A 15 -5.11 -0.82 -4.26
N ALA A 16 -4.35 -0.67 -3.16
CA ALA A 16 -3.29 0.34 -3.07
C ALA A 16 -2.21 0.15 -4.15
N ARG A 17 -1.82 -1.11 -4.44
CA ARG A 17 -0.86 -1.46 -5.51
C ARG A 17 -1.37 -1.12 -6.91
N SER A 18 -2.68 -1.11 -7.11
CA SER A 18 -3.31 -0.75 -8.39
C SER A 18 -3.27 0.76 -8.64
N LEU A 19 -3.28 1.57 -7.58
CA LEU A 19 -3.34 3.04 -7.59
C LEU A 19 -1.97 3.70 -7.77
N HIS A 20 -1.27 3.41 -8.87
CA HIS A 20 0.11 3.85 -9.11
C HIS A 20 0.29 5.35 -9.42
N ASP A 21 -0.78 6.04 -9.83
CA ASP A 21 -0.80 7.50 -10.01
C ASP A 21 -0.87 8.23 -8.66
N PHE A 22 -1.61 7.64 -7.73
CA PHE A 22 -1.95 8.16 -6.42
C PHE A 22 -0.97 7.75 -5.32
N VAL A 23 -0.71 6.45 -5.16
CA VAL A 23 0.09 5.87 -4.09
C VAL A 23 1.57 5.94 -4.42
N ARG A 24 2.36 6.47 -3.48
CA ARG A 24 3.81 6.56 -3.55
C ARG A 24 4.50 5.59 -2.60
N GLU A 25 3.93 5.40 -1.43
CA GLU A 25 4.41 4.41 -0.47
C GLU A 25 3.26 3.60 0.10
N ILE A 26 3.53 2.32 0.36
CA ILE A 26 2.66 1.42 1.12
C ILE A 26 3.43 0.97 2.36
N TYR A 27 2.76 0.98 3.50
CA TYR A 27 3.27 0.41 4.75
C TYR A 27 2.12 -0.18 5.54
N PHE A 28 2.45 -0.95 6.57
CA PHE A 28 1.46 -1.62 7.40
C PHE A 28 1.52 -1.07 8.82
N THR A 29 0.35 -0.86 9.40
CA THR A 29 0.16 -0.49 10.80
C THR A 29 -0.50 -1.64 11.55
N ASP A 30 -0.67 -1.48 12.87
CA ASP A 30 -1.43 -2.43 13.69
C ASP A 30 -0.87 -3.87 13.54
N SER A 31 0.46 -4.00 13.66
CA SER A 31 1.18 -5.28 13.52
C SER A 31 1.00 -6.01 12.19
N GLY A 32 0.68 -5.29 11.10
CA GLY A 32 0.49 -5.89 9.77
C GLY A 32 -0.98 -6.05 9.37
N GLU A 33 -1.93 -5.70 10.25
CA GLU A 33 -3.36 -5.92 10.01
C GLU A 33 -4.01 -4.80 9.19
N THR A 34 -3.37 -3.63 9.10
CA THR A 34 -3.93 -2.47 8.40
C THR A 34 -2.96 -1.92 7.38
N VAL A 35 -3.46 -1.65 6.17
CA VAL A 35 -2.71 -0.94 5.13
C VAL A 35 -2.77 0.55 5.39
N ALA A 36 -1.64 1.21 5.29
CA ALA A 36 -1.52 2.65 5.26
C ALA A 36 -0.70 3.07 4.03
N ILE A 37 -1.02 4.24 3.49
CA ILE A 37 -0.42 4.74 2.26
C ILE A 37 0.02 6.19 2.43
N ARG A 38 1.05 6.55 1.67
CA ARG A 38 1.38 7.94 1.35
C ARG A 38 1.23 8.17 -0.14
N GLY A 39 0.63 9.28 -0.49
CA GLY A 39 0.30 9.55 -1.88
C GLY A 39 -0.21 10.97 -2.13
N ASN A 40 -0.66 11.19 -3.35
CA ASN A 40 -1.27 12.44 -3.77
C ASN A 40 -2.44 12.17 -4.71
N ASP A 41 -3.66 12.45 -4.28
CA ASP A 41 -4.85 12.33 -5.12
C ASP A 41 -5.18 13.69 -5.72
N ARG A 42 -4.88 13.86 -7.01
CA ARG A 42 -5.25 15.08 -7.77
C ARG A 42 -4.84 16.39 -7.07
N GLY A 43 -3.65 16.42 -6.48
CA GLY A 43 -3.09 17.55 -5.75
C GLY A 43 -3.33 17.52 -4.24
N ARG A 44 -4.17 16.63 -3.72
CA ARG A 44 -4.43 16.47 -2.28
C ARG A 44 -3.50 15.41 -1.69
N PRO A 45 -2.63 15.76 -0.72
CA PRO A 45 -1.80 14.78 -0.06
C PRO A 45 -2.66 13.78 0.71
N TRP A 46 -2.27 12.52 0.68
CA TRP A 46 -2.82 11.46 1.53
C TRP A 46 -1.69 10.87 2.36
N ASP A 47 -1.89 10.78 3.68
CA ASP A 47 -1.00 10.08 4.61
C ASP A 47 -1.86 9.45 5.71
N GLY A 48 -1.99 8.12 5.71
CA GLY A 48 -2.79 7.43 6.71
C GLY A 48 -3.35 6.09 6.27
N ARG A 49 -4.25 5.55 7.11
CA ARG A 49 -4.91 4.27 6.89
C ARG A 49 -5.70 4.27 5.58
N PHE A 50 -5.68 3.12 4.92
CA PHE A 50 -6.36 2.90 3.65
C PHE A 50 -7.06 1.55 3.70
N THR A 51 -8.33 1.55 4.10
CA THR A 51 -9.16 0.35 4.27
C THR A 51 -10.39 0.37 3.36
N PRO A 52 -10.22 0.38 2.02
CA PRO A 52 -11.33 0.44 1.09
C PRO A 52 -12.27 -0.78 1.19
N SER A 53 -11.80 -1.93 1.67
CA SER A 53 -12.65 -3.10 1.93
C SER A 53 -13.70 -2.85 3.02
N GLU A 54 -13.42 -1.93 3.96
CA GLU A 54 -14.26 -1.60 5.12
C GLU A 54 -14.99 -0.26 4.97
N SER A 55 -14.39 0.71 4.30
CA SER A 55 -14.90 2.09 4.19
C SER A 55 -15.19 2.49 2.75
N TRP A 56 -16.41 3.01 2.53
CA TRP A 56 -16.77 3.63 1.26
C TRP A 56 -16.01 4.93 0.98
N GLU A 57 -15.60 5.66 2.01
CA GLU A 57 -14.80 6.88 1.84
C GLU A 57 -13.45 6.55 1.19
N ALA A 58 -12.77 5.50 1.65
CA ALA A 58 -11.54 5.02 1.02
C ALA A 58 -11.80 4.37 -0.36
N ALA A 59 -12.89 3.60 -0.50
CA ALA A 59 -13.24 2.97 -1.78
C ALA A 59 -13.69 3.97 -2.86
N ALA A 60 -14.13 5.18 -2.50
CA ALA A 60 -14.54 6.22 -3.45
C ALA A 60 -13.41 6.60 -4.40
N VAL A 61 -12.15 6.51 -3.96
CA VAL A 61 -10.95 6.72 -4.79
C VAL A 61 -10.93 5.79 -6.02
N VAL A 62 -11.42 4.55 -5.87
CA VAL A 62 -11.56 3.58 -6.97
C VAL A 62 -12.81 3.90 -7.80
N LEU A 63 -13.93 4.19 -7.15
CA LEU A 63 -15.19 4.52 -7.83
C LEU A 63 -15.04 5.72 -8.78
N GLU A 64 -14.35 6.78 -8.35
CA GLU A 64 -14.11 7.98 -9.15
C GLU A 64 -13.21 7.76 -10.37
N ARG A 65 -12.56 6.60 -10.47
CA ARG A 65 -11.75 6.18 -11.62
C ARG A 65 -12.55 5.33 -12.62
N ALA A 66 -13.74 4.87 -12.25
CA ALA A 66 -14.60 4.11 -13.14
C ALA A 66 -15.09 4.99 -14.30
N MET A 67 -14.80 4.58 -15.53
CA MET A 67 -15.31 5.19 -16.76
C MET A 67 -16.65 4.57 -17.16
N ARG A 68 -16.80 3.27 -16.89
CA ARG A 68 -18.03 2.52 -17.09
C ARG A 68 -18.23 1.57 -15.93
N LEU A 69 -19.46 1.50 -15.43
CA LEU A 69 -19.83 0.67 -14.31
C LEU A 69 -21.16 -0.03 -14.62
N ASP A 70 -21.15 -1.34 -14.69
CA ASP A 70 -22.34 -2.20 -14.78
C ASP A 70 -22.43 -3.04 -13.50
N VAL A 71 -23.57 -2.94 -12.80
CA VAL A 71 -23.84 -3.67 -11.56
C VAL A 71 -25.03 -4.57 -11.85
N ARG A 72 -24.75 -5.87 -11.99
CA ARG A 72 -25.72 -6.83 -12.52
C ARG A 72 -26.58 -7.49 -11.47
N GLU A 73 -26.02 -7.69 -10.28
CA GLU A 73 -26.72 -8.37 -9.20
C GLU A 73 -26.35 -7.70 -7.88
N GLN A 74 -27.36 -7.39 -7.08
CA GLN A 74 -27.24 -7.15 -5.65
C GLN A 74 -28.33 -8.01 -5.02
N SER A 75 -27.92 -9.15 -4.48
CA SER A 75 -28.81 -10.07 -3.78
C SER A 75 -28.19 -10.45 -2.44
N ASP A 76 -28.91 -11.27 -1.68
CA ASP A 76 -28.45 -11.84 -0.42
C ASP A 76 -27.15 -12.66 -0.60
N LYS A 77 -26.81 -13.01 -1.84
CA LYS A 77 -25.61 -13.76 -2.22
C LYS A 77 -24.42 -12.89 -2.60
N GLY A 78 -24.59 -11.56 -2.56
CA GLY A 78 -23.54 -10.59 -2.88
C GLY A 78 -23.82 -9.78 -4.12
N ALA A 79 -22.74 -9.27 -4.73
CA ALA A 79 -22.79 -8.40 -5.88
C ALA A 79 -21.78 -8.79 -6.97
N VAL A 80 -22.18 -8.51 -8.22
CA VAL A 80 -21.33 -8.63 -9.41
C VAL A 80 -21.17 -7.26 -10.03
N CYS A 81 -19.92 -6.84 -10.22
CA CYS A 81 -19.54 -5.56 -10.79
C CYS A 81 -18.66 -5.79 -12.03
N ILE A 82 -19.04 -5.22 -13.16
CA ILE A 82 -18.21 -5.16 -14.35
C ILE A 82 -17.84 -3.70 -14.58
N ALA A 83 -16.55 -3.40 -14.61
CA ALA A 83 -16.08 -2.03 -14.67
C ALA A 83 -14.91 -1.85 -15.64
N GLU A 84 -14.87 -0.68 -16.25
CA GLU A 84 -13.71 -0.15 -16.96
C GLU A 84 -13.20 1.06 -16.18
N PHE A 85 -11.90 1.11 -15.94
CA PHE A 85 -11.25 2.16 -15.16
C PHE A 85 -10.29 2.94 -16.03
N ARG A 86 -10.14 4.23 -15.75
CA ARG A 86 -9.23 5.14 -16.48
C ARG A 86 -7.80 4.60 -16.57
N ASP A 87 -7.32 4.03 -15.48
CA ASP A 87 -5.92 3.59 -15.35
C ASP A 87 -5.77 2.07 -15.54
N GLY A 88 -6.89 1.35 -15.73
CA GLY A 88 -6.92 -0.10 -15.94
C GLY A 88 -6.58 -0.50 -17.37
N HIS A 89 -6.16 -1.75 -17.57
CA HIS A 89 -5.76 -2.26 -18.89
C HIS A 89 -6.91 -2.87 -19.69
N ARG A 90 -8.01 -3.22 -19.02
CA ARG A 90 -9.18 -3.90 -19.60
C ARG A 90 -10.42 -3.70 -18.75
N ALA A 91 -11.59 -3.93 -19.33
CA ALA A 91 -12.80 -4.21 -18.56
C ALA A 91 -12.58 -5.48 -17.71
N ALA A 92 -13.03 -5.46 -16.46
CA ALA A 92 -12.91 -6.59 -15.56
C ALA A 92 -14.18 -6.79 -14.74
N GLU A 93 -14.45 -8.06 -14.45
CA GLU A 93 -15.52 -8.48 -13.54
C GLU A 93 -14.94 -8.73 -12.15
N GLY A 94 -15.66 -8.27 -11.13
CA GLY A 94 -15.42 -8.61 -9.73
C GLY A 94 -16.70 -9.06 -9.08
N GLN A 95 -16.58 -10.04 -8.20
CA GLN A 95 -17.68 -10.59 -7.41
C GLN A 95 -17.34 -10.46 -5.94
N GLY A 96 -18.31 -10.20 -5.07
CA GLY A 96 -18.08 -10.17 -3.62
C GLY A 96 -19.34 -9.96 -2.81
N ASP A 97 -19.24 -10.08 -1.49
CA ASP A 97 -20.39 -10.05 -0.57
C ASP A 97 -21.11 -8.68 -0.53
N SER A 98 -20.49 -7.65 -1.11
CA SER A 98 -21.10 -6.34 -1.31
C SER A 98 -20.59 -5.72 -2.61
N LEU A 99 -21.32 -4.71 -3.10
CA LEU A 99 -20.91 -3.92 -4.26
C LEU A 99 -19.50 -3.34 -4.09
N ARG A 100 -19.13 -2.93 -2.87
CA ARG A 100 -17.79 -2.41 -2.58
C ARG A 100 -16.72 -3.45 -2.87
N ILE A 101 -16.87 -4.65 -2.33
CA ILE A 101 -15.90 -5.73 -2.54
C ILE A 101 -15.84 -6.14 -4.02
N ALA A 102 -17.00 -6.23 -4.69
CA ALA A 102 -17.07 -6.52 -6.12
C ALA A 102 -16.33 -5.46 -6.96
N LEU A 103 -16.54 -4.17 -6.67
CA LEU A 103 -15.85 -3.06 -7.33
C LEU A 103 -14.32 -3.12 -7.13
N LEU A 104 -13.86 -3.35 -5.91
CA LEU A 104 -12.42 -3.40 -5.60
C LEU A 104 -11.74 -4.58 -6.29
N ARG A 105 -12.40 -5.75 -6.34
CA ARG A 105 -11.90 -6.92 -7.07
C ARG A 105 -11.89 -6.70 -8.58
N ALA A 106 -12.93 -6.08 -9.15
CA ALA A 106 -12.94 -5.68 -10.56
C ALA A 106 -11.78 -4.72 -10.86
N PHE A 107 -11.51 -3.77 -9.97
CA PHE A 107 -10.40 -2.83 -10.09
C PHE A 107 -9.05 -3.55 -10.14
N ILE A 108 -8.75 -4.41 -9.17
CA ILE A 108 -7.52 -5.23 -9.18
C ILE A 108 -7.44 -6.08 -10.45
N GLY A 109 -8.54 -6.71 -10.84
CA GLY A 109 -8.63 -7.55 -12.05
C GLY A 109 -8.35 -6.80 -13.35
N SER A 110 -8.67 -5.50 -13.39
CA SER A 110 -8.38 -4.63 -14.54
C SER A 110 -6.88 -4.32 -14.69
N HIS A 111 -6.10 -4.40 -13.61
CA HIS A 111 -4.67 -4.10 -13.58
C HIS A 111 -3.79 -5.36 -13.62
N PHE A 112 -4.17 -6.41 -12.88
CA PHE A 112 -3.33 -7.59 -12.67
C PHE A 112 -3.89 -8.87 -13.28
N GLY A 113 -5.13 -8.84 -13.77
CA GLY A 113 -5.83 -10.04 -14.20
C GLY A 113 -6.37 -10.86 -13.02
N ASP A 114 -6.51 -12.17 -13.20
CA ASP A 114 -7.32 -12.99 -12.28
C ASP A 114 -6.52 -13.46 -11.05
N THR A 115 -5.19 -13.33 -11.10
CA THR A 115 -4.27 -13.77 -10.04
C THR A 115 -3.23 -12.72 -9.70
N VAL A 116 -2.90 -12.63 -8.43
CA VAL A 116 -1.85 -11.76 -7.88
C VAL A 116 -0.89 -12.54 -6.98
N ASP A 117 0.30 -12.00 -6.73
CA ASP A 117 1.27 -12.60 -5.81
C ASP A 117 0.85 -12.47 -4.33
N GLY A 118 1.66 -13.01 -3.42
CA GLY A 118 1.48 -12.82 -1.97
C GLY A 118 1.58 -11.35 -1.56
N VAL A 119 1.00 -11.01 -0.41
CA VAL A 119 1.16 -9.67 0.19
C VAL A 119 2.58 -9.55 0.73
N LEU A 120 3.27 -8.48 0.33
CA LEU A 120 4.54 -8.08 0.92
C LEU A 120 4.23 -7.19 2.12
N PHE A 121 4.44 -7.66 3.35
CA PHE A 121 4.15 -6.92 4.59
C PHE A 121 5.25 -5.92 4.99
N GLU A 122 6.19 -5.65 4.08
CA GLU A 122 7.27 -4.70 4.27
C GLU A 122 6.86 -3.32 3.74
N ARG A 123 7.52 -2.25 4.23
CA ARG A 123 7.32 -0.91 3.66
C ARG A 123 7.87 -0.86 2.24
N GLN A 124 7.13 -0.25 1.32
CA GLN A 124 7.42 -0.25 -0.11
C GLN A 124 7.27 1.17 -0.70
N THR A 125 8.13 1.52 -1.65
CA THR A 125 7.86 2.61 -2.61
C THR A 125 7.19 2.05 -3.85
N LEU A 126 6.34 2.84 -4.50
CA LEU A 126 5.75 2.50 -5.78
C LEU A 126 6.32 3.37 -6.90
N THR A 127 6.91 2.70 -7.90
CA THR A 127 7.36 3.32 -9.15
C THR A 127 6.54 2.75 -10.32
N GLY A 128 5.47 3.47 -10.69
CA GLY A 128 4.46 2.94 -11.58
C GLY A 128 3.81 1.70 -10.96
N MET A 129 3.71 0.61 -11.74
CA MET A 129 3.18 -0.66 -11.22
C MET A 129 4.19 -1.47 -10.41
N ARG A 130 5.45 -1.05 -10.28
CA ARG A 130 6.46 -1.80 -9.51
C ARG A 130 6.49 -1.36 -8.06
N ALA A 131 6.61 -2.33 -7.16
CA ALA A 131 6.91 -2.11 -5.75
C ALA A 131 8.38 -2.42 -5.50
N GLU A 132 9.06 -1.52 -4.79
CA GLU A 132 10.41 -1.72 -4.30
C GLU A 132 10.38 -1.63 -2.78
N THR A 133 10.82 -2.69 -2.10
CA THR A 133 10.92 -2.68 -0.64
C THR A 133 11.86 -1.56 -0.22
N ILE A 134 11.39 -0.71 0.69
CA ILE A 134 12.25 0.17 1.46
C ILE A 134 12.88 -0.72 2.51
N SER A 135 14.01 -1.35 2.18
CA SER A 135 14.87 -1.83 3.25
C SER A 135 15.21 -0.59 4.07
N GLU A 136 14.96 -0.64 5.38
CA GLU A 136 15.88 0.08 6.25
C GLU A 136 17.25 -0.42 5.83
N GLN A 137 18.02 0.40 5.12
CA GLN A 137 19.45 0.26 5.19
C GLN A 137 19.72 0.34 6.69
N THR A 138 19.86 -0.82 7.32
CA THR A 138 20.61 -0.91 8.56
C THR A 138 21.86 -0.12 8.25
N VAL A 139 22.05 1.01 8.93
CA VAL A 139 23.25 1.82 8.87
C VAL A 139 24.37 0.91 9.35
N GLY A 140 24.88 0.07 8.46
CA GLY A 140 26.00 -0.83 8.65
C GLY A 140 27.13 -0.27 7.83
N GLY A 141 27.81 0.73 8.40
CA GLY A 141 29.00 1.29 7.74
C GLY A 141 29.49 2.66 8.19
N VAL A 142 29.10 3.17 9.36
CA VAL A 142 30.02 4.01 10.15
C VAL A 142 29.87 3.54 11.59
N VAL A 143 30.72 2.58 11.98
CA VAL A 143 31.11 2.49 13.37
C VAL A 143 31.87 3.80 13.62
N GLU A 144 31.18 4.82 14.11
CA GLU A 144 31.86 5.92 14.77
C GLU A 144 32.65 5.28 15.92
N ASP A 145 33.96 5.46 15.82
CA ASP A 145 34.98 5.07 16.75
C ASP A 145 34.49 5.37 18.19
N LEU A 146 34.06 4.32 18.90
CA LEU A 146 33.76 4.41 20.32
C LEU A 146 35.04 4.93 21.00
N PRO A 147 35.03 6.08 21.68
CA PRO A 147 36.23 6.55 22.35
C PRO A 147 36.61 5.54 23.43
N HIS A 148 37.73 4.85 23.20
CA HIS A 148 38.38 3.98 24.18
C HIS A 148 38.71 4.80 25.45
N PRO A 149 38.20 4.41 26.64
CA PRO A 149 38.56 5.09 27.88
C PRO A 149 39.84 4.46 28.42
N ASP A 150 40.96 4.62 27.72
CA ASP A 150 42.30 4.33 28.25
C ASP A 150 43.30 5.43 27.85
N GLY A 151 42.82 6.68 27.87
CA GLY A 151 43.67 7.85 27.93
C GLY A 151 44.34 7.93 29.30
N GLN A 152 45.58 7.43 29.36
CA GLN A 152 46.55 7.74 30.41
C GLN A 152 46.42 9.22 30.83
N ILE A 153 46.06 9.45 32.09
CA ILE A 153 46.06 10.78 32.71
C ILE A 153 47.50 11.28 32.67
N GLY A 154 47.81 12.10 31.67
CA GLY A 154 49.06 12.81 31.55
C GLY A 154 49.16 13.85 32.65
N ASP A 155 50.21 13.73 33.45
CA ASP A 155 50.64 14.57 34.57
C ASP A 155 50.29 16.06 34.43
N ILE A 156 49.46 16.55 35.36
CA ILE A 156 49.36 17.97 35.67
C ILE A 156 50.66 18.37 36.38
N GLN A 157 51.58 18.98 35.64
CA GLN A 157 52.71 19.73 36.18
C GLN A 157 52.60 21.19 35.73
N SER A 158 51.94 22.02 36.54
CA SER A 158 52.31 23.45 36.69
C SER A 158 53.49 23.50 37.67
N PRO A 159 54.49 24.42 37.59
CA PRO A 159 54.33 25.89 37.68
C PRO A 159 55.51 26.68 36.98
N PRO A 160 55.96 27.88 37.42
CA PRO A 160 55.33 29.21 37.43
C PRO A 160 56.15 30.31 36.69
N ARG A 161 55.48 31.32 36.14
CA ARG A 161 55.66 32.77 36.44
C ARG A 161 54.81 33.63 35.51
#